data_AF-A0A2K5ARS6-F1
#
_entry.id   AF-A0A2K5ARS6-F1
#
_cell.length_a   1.000
_cell.length_b   1.000
_cell.length_c   1.000
_cell.angle_alpha   90.00
_cell.angle_beta   90.00
_cell.angle_gamma   90.00
#
_symmetry.space_group_name_H-M   'P 1'
#
loop_
_entity.id
_entity.type
_entity.pdbx_description
1 polymer ?
#
loop_
_entity_poly.entity_id
_entity_poly.type
_entity_poly.pdbx_seq_one_letter_code
_entity_poly.pdbx_strand_id
1 'polypeptide(L)'
;MLEQIVNMYKQYPLALTGCRARSKDLAYDVCEYNILLLEDTSISSNALQHYDNPYANYEGNAINKRLDRQAGSGSSINSSSSSSRSSNSKSDEYIYMDDGSIARMHRISSRSSKTVERVMLLDGMVILNDVNSRLSMLEANIASIARRVKISRARSLMVDAFFYASNAMHVSDALEASFWLRSAACSYMEAHILSNGSIPMPSHILAQMRMLSDINTSTITECLGLEHANRSSVARAMRALMHILAASNYSSRLAMAVVRKKVEYLSSMGMYTDAYAYICYICREFVKSKGISIGYLGRIPEYDMLSIAMNLSSDHLHTSRLADKLVALCKARLNAY
;
A
#
# COMPACT_ATOMS: atom_id res chain seq x y z
N MET A 1 -9.96 0.39 -25.77
CA MET A 1 -8.93 0.12 -24.74
C MET A 1 -9.12 -1.21 -24.02
N LEU A 2 -10.17 -1.44 -23.21
CA LEU A 2 -10.34 -2.74 -22.51
C LEU A 2 -10.38 -3.94 -23.46
N GLU A 3 -10.95 -3.76 -24.66
CA GLU A 3 -10.93 -4.76 -25.73
C GLU A 3 -9.52 -5.23 -26.12
N GLN A 4 -8.51 -4.34 -26.12
CA GLN A 4 -7.12 -4.71 -26.42
C GLN A 4 -6.58 -5.70 -25.38
N ILE A 5 -6.82 -5.44 -24.09
CA ILE A 5 -6.43 -6.34 -23.00
C ILE A 5 -7.20 -7.66 -23.05
N VAL A 6 -8.52 -7.60 -23.29
CA VAL A 6 -9.36 -8.80 -23.42
C VAL A 6 -8.86 -9.68 -24.55
N ASN A 7 -8.52 -9.10 -25.71
CA ASN A 7 -7.98 -9.85 -26.84
C ASN A 7 -6.61 -10.47 -26.55
N MET A 8 -5.73 -9.73 -25.85
CA MET A 8 -4.39 -10.20 -25.48
C MET A 8 -4.41 -11.37 -24.49
N TYR A 9 -5.40 -11.42 -23.61
CA TYR A 9 -5.52 -12.43 -22.54
C TYR A 9 -6.83 -13.22 -22.58
N LYS A 10 -7.41 -13.41 -23.77
CA LYS A 10 -8.74 -14.04 -23.98
C LYS A 10 -8.90 -15.43 -23.37
N GLN A 11 -7.80 -16.13 -23.15
CA GLN A 11 -7.76 -17.46 -22.53
C GLN A 11 -7.82 -17.44 -21.00
N TYR A 12 -7.72 -16.26 -20.38
CA TYR A 12 -7.78 -16.10 -18.93
C TYR A 12 -9.05 -15.38 -18.50
N PRO A 13 -9.60 -15.72 -17.32
CA PRO A 13 -10.57 -14.85 -16.66
C PRO A 13 -9.95 -13.50 -16.29
N LEU A 14 -10.62 -12.42 -16.69
CA LEU A 14 -10.19 -11.03 -16.52
C LEU A 14 -11.28 -10.18 -15.87
N ALA A 15 -10.88 -9.30 -14.95
CA ALA A 15 -11.78 -8.30 -14.38
C ALA A 15 -11.10 -6.94 -14.27
N LEU A 16 -11.89 -5.88 -14.43
CA LEU A 16 -11.52 -4.53 -14.03
C LEU A 16 -11.78 -4.35 -12.54
N THR A 17 -10.83 -3.73 -11.84
CA THR A 17 -10.86 -3.48 -10.40
C THR A 17 -10.45 -2.04 -10.08
N GLY A 18 -10.40 -1.67 -8.81
CA GLY A 18 -10.01 -0.33 -8.36
C GLY A 18 -11.06 0.75 -8.63
N CYS A 19 -10.64 2.02 -8.67
CA CYS A 19 -11.57 3.17 -8.77
C CYS A 19 -12.46 3.09 -10.01
N ARG A 20 -11.89 2.75 -11.17
CA ARG A 20 -12.62 2.67 -12.44
C ARG A 20 -13.69 1.57 -12.49
N ALA A 21 -13.59 0.54 -11.65
CA ALA A 21 -14.63 -0.48 -11.50
C ALA A 21 -15.75 -0.04 -10.55
N ARG A 22 -15.38 0.65 -9.46
CA ARG A 22 -16.26 0.85 -8.30
C ARG A 22 -17.10 2.12 -8.35
N SER A 23 -16.58 3.19 -8.94
CA SER A 23 -17.34 4.44 -9.04
C SER A 23 -16.77 5.30 -10.17
N LYS A 24 -17.61 5.59 -11.17
CA LYS A 24 -17.28 6.55 -12.22
C LYS A 24 -17.09 7.95 -11.65
N ASP A 25 -17.83 8.30 -10.59
CA ASP A 25 -17.80 9.63 -9.98
C ASP A 25 -16.55 9.87 -9.12
N LEU A 26 -15.93 8.79 -8.62
CA LEU A 26 -14.70 8.90 -7.83
C LEU A 26 -13.43 8.80 -8.67
N ALA A 27 -13.46 8.10 -9.81
CA ALA A 27 -12.27 7.88 -10.62
C ALA A 27 -11.81 9.16 -11.33
N TYR A 28 -10.51 9.46 -11.27
CA TYR A 28 -9.93 10.52 -12.09
C TYR A 28 -9.55 9.99 -13.48
N ASP A 29 -9.54 10.87 -14.47
CA ASP A 29 -9.14 10.53 -15.84
C ASP A 29 -7.71 10.00 -15.93
N VAL A 30 -6.85 10.39 -14.99
CA VAL A 30 -5.45 9.96 -14.91
C VAL A 30 -5.27 8.56 -14.31
N CYS A 31 -6.29 7.99 -13.68
CA CYS A 31 -6.17 6.71 -13.00
C CYS A 31 -5.89 5.58 -14.00
N GLU A 32 -4.94 4.71 -13.68
CA GLU A 32 -4.65 3.50 -14.44
C GLU A 32 -5.81 2.49 -14.35
N TYR A 33 -5.90 1.64 -15.36
CA TYR A 33 -6.83 0.51 -15.33
C TYR A 33 -6.21 -0.61 -14.52
N ASN A 34 -6.80 -0.91 -13.36
CA ASN A 34 -6.36 -2.03 -12.52
C ASN A 34 -7.05 -3.30 -13.03
N ILE A 35 -6.32 -4.13 -13.77
CA ILE A 35 -6.82 -5.38 -14.33
C ILE A 35 -6.39 -6.52 -13.43
N LEU A 36 -7.32 -7.41 -13.13
CA LEU A 36 -7.07 -8.65 -12.44
C LEU A 36 -7.10 -9.79 -13.44
N LEU A 37 -6.09 -10.64 -13.39
CA LEU A 37 -5.97 -11.84 -14.23
C LEU A 37 -5.85 -13.07 -13.34
N LEU A 38 -6.76 -14.02 -13.49
CA LEU A 38 -6.77 -15.26 -12.72
C LEU A 38 -6.00 -16.36 -13.46
N GLU A 39 -4.80 -16.70 -12.99
CA GLU A 39 -3.93 -17.69 -13.63
C GLU A 39 -4.23 -19.13 -13.19
N ASP A 40 -4.54 -19.33 -11.90
CA ASP A 40 -4.69 -20.66 -11.28
C ASP A 40 -6.12 -20.88 -10.78
N THR A 41 -6.61 -22.11 -10.89
CA THR A 41 -7.93 -22.59 -10.45
C THR A 41 -7.98 -22.94 -8.96
N SER A 42 -6.83 -23.09 -8.30
CA SER A 42 -6.75 -23.63 -6.94
C SER A 42 -6.98 -22.62 -5.80
N ILE A 43 -7.44 -21.41 -6.12
CA ILE A 43 -7.88 -20.44 -5.10
C ILE A 43 -9.24 -20.90 -4.58
N SER A 44 -9.21 -21.86 -3.66
CA SER A 44 -10.38 -22.28 -2.92
C SER A 44 -10.70 -21.27 -1.81
N SER A 45 -11.97 -21.16 -1.45
CA SER A 45 -12.42 -20.41 -0.26
C SER A 45 -11.68 -20.82 1.02
N ASN A 46 -11.16 -22.05 1.08
CA ASN A 46 -10.38 -22.56 2.22
C ASN A 46 -9.02 -21.87 2.38
N ALA A 47 -8.38 -21.40 1.29
CA ALA A 47 -7.15 -20.61 1.39
C ALA A 47 -7.35 -19.25 2.10
N LEU A 48 -8.61 -18.82 2.22
CA LEU A 48 -9.01 -17.57 2.87
C LEU A 48 -9.52 -17.77 4.31
N GLN A 49 -9.75 -19.01 4.75
CA GLN A 49 -10.21 -19.32 6.11
C GLN A 49 -9.10 -19.17 7.18
N HIS A 50 -7.83 -19.29 6.80
CA HIS A 50 -6.70 -19.16 7.74
C HIS A 50 -6.37 -17.71 8.16
N TYR A 51 -7.12 -16.72 7.68
CA TYR A 51 -6.87 -15.29 7.94
C TYR A 51 -7.61 -14.71 9.15
N ASP A 52 -8.17 -15.56 10.01
CA ASP A 52 -8.73 -15.18 11.31
C ASP A 52 -7.65 -14.81 12.35
N ASN A 53 -6.35 -14.97 12.05
CA ASN A 53 -5.27 -14.60 12.97
C ASN A 53 -4.26 -13.60 12.36
N PRO A 54 -4.43 -12.27 12.57
CA PRO A 54 -3.49 -11.25 12.11
C PRO A 54 -2.11 -11.30 12.82
N TYR A 55 -1.95 -12.11 13.88
CA TYR A 55 -0.68 -12.22 14.63
C TYR A 55 0.26 -13.33 14.11
N ALA A 56 -0.21 -14.27 13.29
CA ALA A 56 0.59 -15.40 12.81
C ALA A 56 1.85 -14.97 12.03
N ASN A 57 1.81 -13.81 11.36
CA ASN A 57 2.96 -13.26 10.63
C ASN A 57 3.86 -12.33 11.48
N TYR A 58 3.37 -11.84 12.63
CA TYR A 58 4.11 -10.93 13.50
C TYR A 58 5.06 -11.69 14.44
N GLU A 59 4.63 -12.86 14.95
CA GLU A 59 5.46 -13.70 15.82
C GLU A 59 6.61 -14.39 15.05
N GLY A 60 6.39 -14.77 13.79
CA GLY A 60 7.39 -15.51 13.01
C GLY A 60 8.60 -14.71 12.52
N ASN A 61 8.45 -13.41 12.24
CA ASN A 61 9.51 -12.59 11.63
C ASN A 61 10.28 -11.69 12.60
N ALA A 62 9.69 -11.31 13.74
CA ALA A 62 10.33 -10.43 14.72
C ALA A 62 11.10 -11.19 15.82
N ILE A 63 10.66 -12.42 16.16
CA ILE A 63 11.25 -13.20 17.25
C ILE A 63 12.40 -14.10 16.73
N ASN A 64 12.23 -14.75 15.57
CA ASN A 64 13.26 -15.65 15.04
C ASN A 64 14.53 -14.92 14.55
N LYS A 65 14.41 -13.69 14.02
CA LYS A 65 15.59 -12.88 13.64
C LYS A 65 16.41 -12.35 14.83
N ARG A 66 15.87 -12.39 16.05
CA ARG A 66 16.58 -11.97 17.27
C ARG A 66 17.37 -13.12 17.92
N LEU A 67 16.95 -14.38 17.74
CA LEU A 67 17.62 -15.54 18.32
C LEU A 67 18.80 -16.05 17.46
N ASP A 68 18.70 -15.95 16.12
CA ASP A 68 19.78 -16.41 15.23
C ASP A 68 21.00 -15.48 15.17
N ARG A 69 20.90 -14.25 15.69
CA ARG A 69 22.01 -13.27 15.71
C ARG A 69 22.77 -13.23 17.04
N GLN A 70 22.31 -13.94 18.07
CA GLN A 70 22.97 -14.03 19.37
C GLN A 70 23.56 -15.40 19.68
N ALA A 71 23.34 -16.41 18.84
CA ALA A 71 23.98 -17.73 18.94
C ALA A 71 24.77 -18.04 17.66
N GLY A 72 26.07 -17.72 17.62
CA GLY A 72 26.88 -18.01 16.45
C GLY A 72 28.33 -17.51 16.45
N SER A 73 29.01 -17.45 17.59
CA SER A 73 30.47 -17.50 17.62
C SER A 73 30.90 -18.97 17.62
N GLY A 74 31.35 -19.48 16.48
CA GLY A 74 31.81 -20.87 16.37
C GLY A 74 32.00 -21.30 14.93
N SER A 75 33.25 -21.30 14.48
CA SER A 75 33.76 -21.83 13.23
C SER A 75 33.28 -23.27 12.92
N SER A 76 32.86 -23.52 11.68
CA SER A 76 33.36 -24.65 10.87
C SER A 76 32.84 -24.59 9.43
N ILE A 77 33.80 -24.85 8.53
CA ILE A 77 33.65 -25.01 7.09
C ILE A 77 32.83 -26.28 6.83
N ASN A 78 31.82 -26.20 5.95
CA ASN A 78 31.52 -27.30 5.04
C ASN A 78 30.75 -26.82 3.81
N SER A 79 31.37 -27.06 2.66
CA SER A 79 30.85 -26.92 1.31
C SER A 79 29.97 -28.12 0.95
N SER A 80 28.73 -27.88 0.50
CA SER A 80 28.09 -28.65 -0.58
C SER A 80 26.77 -28.01 -1.01
N SER A 81 26.78 -27.53 -2.25
CA SER A 81 25.70 -27.55 -3.24
C SER A 81 24.27 -27.88 -2.78
N SER A 82 23.37 -26.93 -2.91
CA SER A 82 22.14 -27.11 -3.69
C SER A 82 21.48 -25.76 -3.96
N SER A 83 21.72 -25.27 -5.17
CA SER A 83 21.00 -24.18 -5.81
C SER A 83 19.49 -24.47 -5.83
N SER A 84 18.75 -23.85 -4.91
CA SER A 84 17.30 -23.71 -5.02
C SER A 84 16.99 -22.23 -5.27
N ARG A 85 16.79 -21.91 -6.56
CA ARG A 85 16.25 -20.63 -7.01
C ARG A 85 14.93 -20.39 -6.28
N SER A 86 14.88 -19.40 -5.40
CA SER A 86 13.62 -18.90 -4.86
C SER A 86 12.76 -18.42 -6.03
N SER A 87 11.60 -19.04 -6.23
CA SER A 87 10.62 -18.63 -7.22
C SER A 87 10.13 -17.21 -6.90
N ASN A 88 10.72 -16.22 -7.58
CA ASN A 88 10.28 -14.83 -7.56
C ASN A 88 8.80 -14.77 -7.92
N SER A 89 7.94 -14.42 -6.95
CA SER A 89 6.55 -14.08 -7.23
C SER A 89 6.56 -12.87 -8.16
N LYS A 90 6.07 -13.01 -9.40
CA LYS A 90 6.04 -11.87 -10.33
C LYS A 90 5.25 -10.72 -9.70
N SER A 91 5.92 -9.59 -9.55
CA SER A 91 5.33 -8.29 -9.19
C SER A 91 4.23 -7.90 -10.19
N ASP A 92 3.42 -6.91 -9.82
CA ASP A 92 2.41 -6.35 -10.74
C ASP A 92 3.09 -5.89 -12.03
N GLU A 93 2.44 -6.17 -13.15
CA GLU A 93 2.93 -5.86 -14.49
C GLU A 93 2.21 -4.61 -14.99
N TYR A 94 2.93 -3.68 -15.63
CA TYR A 94 2.35 -2.48 -16.20
C TYR A 94 2.42 -2.57 -17.72
N ILE A 95 1.31 -2.27 -18.39
CA ILE A 95 1.15 -2.38 -19.84
C ILE A 95 0.81 -0.98 -20.37
N TYR A 96 1.53 -0.56 -21.41
CA TYR A 96 1.21 0.67 -22.15
C TYR A 96 0.21 0.34 -23.25
N MET A 97 -0.84 1.12 -23.35
CA MET A 97 -1.93 0.92 -24.31
C MET A 97 -1.75 1.83 -25.52
N ASP A 98 -2.41 1.49 -26.63
CA ASP A 98 -2.26 2.22 -27.90
C ASP A 98 -2.75 3.67 -27.81
N ASP A 99 -3.71 3.95 -26.93
CA ASP A 99 -4.25 5.28 -26.65
C ASP A 99 -3.42 6.12 -25.66
N GLY A 100 -2.27 5.59 -25.21
CA GLY A 100 -1.39 6.26 -24.24
C GLY A 100 -1.78 6.09 -22.78
N SER A 101 -2.87 5.36 -22.49
CA SER A 101 -3.23 4.95 -21.14
C SER A 101 -2.33 3.83 -20.62
N ILE A 102 -2.36 3.59 -19.30
CA ILE A 102 -1.57 2.54 -18.65
C ILE A 102 -2.54 1.61 -17.92
N ALA A 103 -2.33 0.31 -18.07
CA ALA A 103 -2.98 -0.72 -17.26
C ALA A 103 -1.98 -1.31 -16.27
N ARG A 104 -2.44 -1.56 -15.04
CA ARG A 104 -1.72 -2.32 -14.01
C ARG A 104 -2.38 -3.68 -13.88
N MET A 105 -1.64 -4.73 -14.17
CA MET A 105 -2.07 -6.12 -14.15
C MET A 105 -1.70 -6.80 -12.83
N HIS A 106 -2.74 -7.27 -12.13
CA HIS A 106 -2.68 -8.03 -10.89
C HIS A 106 -2.93 -9.51 -11.20
N ARG A 107 -1.87 -10.31 -11.21
CA ARG A 107 -1.98 -11.76 -11.45
C ARG A 107 -2.34 -12.47 -10.15
N ILE A 108 -3.44 -13.21 -10.12
CA ILE A 108 -3.79 -14.03 -8.96
C ILE A 108 -3.55 -15.50 -9.28
N SER A 109 -2.74 -16.13 -8.43
CA SER A 109 -2.50 -17.56 -8.41
C SER A 109 -2.43 -18.03 -6.96
N SER A 110 -2.77 -19.29 -6.70
CA SER A 110 -2.73 -19.90 -5.36
C SER A 110 -1.33 -19.88 -4.72
N ARG A 111 -0.29 -19.66 -5.53
CA ARG A 111 1.11 -19.58 -5.13
C ARG A 111 1.59 -18.16 -4.79
N SER A 112 0.73 -17.14 -4.88
CA SER A 112 1.12 -15.76 -4.61
C SER A 112 1.08 -15.45 -3.11
N SER A 113 2.17 -14.88 -2.58
CA SER A 113 2.23 -14.33 -1.21
C SER A 113 1.30 -13.13 -0.98
N LYS A 114 0.77 -12.54 -2.06
CA LYS A 114 -0.18 -11.40 -2.02
C LYS A 114 -1.63 -11.81 -2.29
N THR A 115 -1.95 -13.10 -2.21
CA THR A 115 -3.29 -13.61 -2.57
C THR A 115 -4.40 -12.90 -1.82
N VAL A 116 -4.24 -12.59 -0.52
CA VAL A 116 -5.28 -11.87 0.24
C VAL A 116 -5.48 -10.44 -0.19
N GLU A 117 -4.40 -9.66 -0.36
CA GLU A 117 -4.51 -8.28 -0.84
C GLU A 117 -5.16 -8.24 -2.22
N ARG A 118 -4.83 -9.21 -3.09
CA ARG A 118 -5.40 -9.32 -4.43
C ARG A 118 -6.84 -9.84 -4.42
N VAL A 119 -7.23 -10.67 -3.45
CA VAL A 119 -8.61 -11.13 -3.27
C VAL A 119 -9.54 -9.99 -2.87
N MET A 120 -9.05 -9.00 -2.12
CA MET A 120 -9.82 -7.79 -1.82
C MET A 120 -10.17 -6.97 -3.07
N LEU A 121 -9.40 -7.11 -4.15
CA LEU A 121 -9.69 -6.45 -5.43
C LEU A 121 -10.86 -7.10 -6.19
N LEU A 122 -11.23 -8.34 -5.85
CA LEU A 122 -12.35 -9.07 -6.49
C LEU A 122 -13.71 -8.55 -6.04
N ASP A 123 -13.79 -7.95 -4.86
CA ASP A 123 -14.99 -7.26 -4.42
C ASP A 123 -15.29 -6.09 -5.36
N GLY A 124 -16.53 -5.92 -5.80
CA GLY A 124 -16.95 -4.81 -6.69
C GLY A 124 -16.17 -4.73 -8.00
N MET A 125 -15.67 -5.86 -8.50
CA MET A 125 -15.01 -5.94 -9.79
C MET A 125 -16.03 -5.88 -10.93
N VAL A 126 -15.57 -5.51 -12.13
CA VAL A 126 -16.35 -5.62 -13.37
C VAL A 126 -15.70 -6.70 -14.22
N ILE A 127 -16.41 -7.81 -14.41
CA ILE A 127 -15.93 -8.93 -15.24
C ILE A 127 -15.79 -8.47 -16.69
N LEU A 128 -14.60 -8.67 -17.27
CA LEU A 128 -14.29 -8.34 -18.66
C LEU A 128 -14.27 -9.57 -19.55
N ASN A 129 -13.83 -10.70 -19.01
CA ASN A 129 -13.81 -12.00 -19.67
C ASN A 129 -13.94 -13.09 -18.61
N ASP A 130 -14.87 -14.03 -18.76
CA ASP A 130 -15.09 -15.08 -17.77
C ASP A 130 -15.05 -16.47 -18.38
N VAL A 131 -13.84 -16.94 -18.66
CA VAL A 131 -13.62 -18.27 -19.20
C VAL A 131 -14.13 -19.32 -18.20
N ASN A 132 -15.15 -20.08 -18.60
CA ASN A 132 -15.83 -21.11 -17.80
C ASN A 132 -16.48 -20.60 -16.50
N SER A 133 -16.96 -19.35 -16.47
CA SER A 133 -17.65 -18.75 -15.30
C SER A 133 -16.85 -18.72 -14.00
N ARG A 134 -15.52 -18.81 -14.10
CA ARG A 134 -14.59 -18.93 -12.97
C ARG A 134 -14.56 -17.68 -12.10
N LEU A 135 -14.58 -16.49 -12.68
CA LEU A 135 -14.60 -15.24 -11.93
C LEU A 135 -15.95 -15.04 -11.25
N SER A 136 -17.06 -15.33 -11.93
CA SER A 136 -18.40 -15.24 -11.34
C SER A 136 -18.54 -16.15 -10.12
N MET A 137 -18.05 -17.39 -10.21
CA MET A 137 -18.04 -18.32 -9.07
C MET A 137 -17.15 -17.83 -7.92
N LEU A 138 -15.98 -17.29 -8.26
CA LEU A 138 -15.05 -16.76 -7.26
C LEU A 138 -15.60 -15.50 -6.58
N GLU A 139 -16.28 -14.63 -7.32
CA GLU A 139 -16.97 -13.44 -6.80
C GLU A 139 -18.04 -13.82 -5.78
N ALA A 140 -18.92 -14.76 -6.13
CA ALA A 140 -19.98 -15.23 -5.23
C ALA A 140 -19.40 -15.79 -3.92
N ASN A 141 -18.31 -16.55 -4.01
CA ASN A 141 -17.60 -17.07 -2.84
C ASN A 141 -17.00 -15.93 -1.99
N ILE A 142 -16.37 -14.94 -2.62
CA ILE A 142 -15.72 -13.82 -1.92
C ILE A 142 -16.73 -12.89 -1.29
N ALA A 143 -17.88 -12.64 -1.93
CA ALA A 143 -18.93 -11.79 -1.37
C ALA A 143 -19.33 -12.24 0.05
N SER A 144 -19.33 -13.55 0.31
CA SER A 144 -19.64 -14.12 1.64
C SER A 144 -18.59 -13.82 2.72
N ILE A 145 -17.34 -13.57 2.35
CA ILE A 145 -16.21 -13.35 3.28
C ILE A 145 -15.55 -11.96 3.15
N ALA A 146 -15.95 -11.15 2.17
CA ALA A 146 -15.31 -9.89 1.82
C ALA A 146 -15.25 -8.94 3.03
N ARG A 147 -16.33 -8.84 3.80
CA ARG A 147 -16.38 -8.03 5.03
C ARG A 147 -15.34 -8.49 6.05
N ARG A 148 -15.22 -9.80 6.28
CA ARG A 148 -14.25 -10.38 7.23
C ARG A 148 -12.81 -10.11 6.78
N VAL A 149 -12.51 -10.32 5.50
CA VAL A 149 -11.18 -10.05 4.94
C VAL A 149 -10.82 -8.56 5.09
N LYS A 150 -11.75 -7.65 4.76
CA LYS A 150 -11.56 -6.20 4.93
C LYS A 150 -11.30 -5.83 6.39
N ILE A 151 -12.08 -6.36 7.34
CA ILE A 151 -11.90 -6.09 8.78
C ILE A 151 -10.56 -6.67 9.29
N SER A 152 -10.19 -7.88 8.88
CA SER A 152 -8.89 -8.48 9.25
C SER A 152 -7.73 -7.63 8.73
N ARG A 153 -7.81 -7.17 7.47
CA ARG A 153 -6.80 -6.25 6.91
C ARG A 153 -6.81 -4.88 7.59
N ALA A 154 -7.98 -4.34 7.92
CA ALA A 154 -8.12 -3.10 8.67
C ALA A 154 -7.44 -3.19 10.04
N ARG A 155 -7.65 -4.29 10.78
CA ARG A 155 -6.98 -4.57 12.06
C ARG A 155 -5.46 -4.60 11.89
N SER A 156 -4.95 -5.33 10.89
CA SER A 156 -3.51 -5.38 10.60
C SER A 156 -2.92 -3.98 10.30
N LEU A 157 -3.59 -3.17 9.48
CA LEU A 157 -3.13 -1.81 9.18
C LEU A 157 -3.26 -0.87 10.39
N MET A 158 -4.23 -1.09 11.25
CA MET A 158 -4.36 -0.35 12.51
C MET A 158 -3.24 -0.69 13.49
N VAL A 159 -2.77 -1.94 13.51
CA VAL A 159 -1.57 -2.36 14.25
C VAL A 159 -0.32 -1.71 13.65
N ASP A 160 -0.16 -1.70 12.32
CA ASP A 160 0.92 -0.96 11.65
C ASP A 160 0.91 0.52 12.06
N ALA A 161 -0.27 1.16 12.04
CA ALA A 161 -0.44 2.56 12.44
C ALA A 161 -0.05 2.80 13.91
N PHE A 162 -0.52 1.94 14.81
CA PHE A 162 -0.16 1.99 16.23
C PHE A 162 1.35 1.86 16.43
N PHE A 163 1.97 0.90 15.76
CA PHE A 163 3.40 0.64 15.86
C PHE A 163 4.22 1.83 15.34
N TYR A 164 3.88 2.36 14.16
CA TYR A 164 4.55 3.54 13.61
C TYR A 164 4.35 4.79 14.48
N ALA A 165 3.16 5.02 15.03
CA ALA A 165 2.93 6.15 15.92
C ALA A 165 3.75 6.01 17.21
N SER A 166 3.77 4.82 17.83
CA SER A 166 4.59 4.56 19.01
C SER A 166 6.08 4.78 18.72
N ASN A 167 6.55 4.34 17.55
CA ASN A 167 7.93 4.55 17.11
C ASN A 167 8.28 6.04 16.99
N ALA A 168 7.38 6.85 16.46
CA ALA A 168 7.57 8.29 16.35
C ALA A 168 7.77 8.98 17.72
N MET A 169 7.32 8.36 18.83
CA MET A 169 7.52 8.88 20.18
C MET A 169 8.89 8.52 20.78
N HIS A 170 9.53 7.44 20.29
CA HIS A 170 10.69 6.83 20.95
C HIS A 170 12.00 6.97 20.15
N VAL A 171 11.94 7.29 18.87
CA VAL A 171 13.14 7.53 18.05
C VAL A 171 13.72 8.91 18.38
N SER A 172 15.04 8.96 18.58
CA SER A 172 15.77 10.20 18.89
C SER A 172 15.97 11.12 17.68
N ASP A 173 16.09 10.54 16.49
CA ASP A 173 16.21 11.30 15.25
C ASP A 173 14.86 11.93 14.87
N ALA A 174 14.85 13.26 14.81
CA ALA A 174 13.64 14.05 14.59
C ALA A 174 13.00 13.79 13.21
N LEU A 175 13.82 13.59 12.17
CA LEU A 175 13.32 13.34 10.82
C LEU A 175 12.72 11.94 10.72
N GLU A 176 13.37 10.95 11.32
CA GLU A 176 12.86 9.58 11.39
C GLU A 176 11.57 9.51 12.20
N ALA A 177 11.49 10.20 13.34
CA ALA A 177 10.25 10.32 14.11
C ALA A 177 9.11 10.89 13.26
N SER A 178 9.39 11.96 12.51
CA SER A 178 8.43 12.60 11.61
C SER A 178 8.00 11.67 10.45
N PHE A 179 8.91 10.83 9.93
CA PHE A 179 8.58 9.80 8.94
C PHE A 179 7.61 8.77 9.49
N TRP A 180 7.88 8.25 10.69
CA TRP A 180 7.04 7.25 11.32
C TRP A 180 5.64 7.79 11.63
N LEU A 181 5.53 9.06 12.05
CA LEU A 181 4.24 9.71 12.27
C LEU A 181 3.41 9.80 10.97
N ARG A 182 4.00 10.27 9.87
CA ARG A 182 3.30 10.35 8.57
C ARG A 182 2.92 8.96 8.05
N SER A 183 3.81 7.98 8.23
CA SER A 183 3.54 6.58 7.87
C SER A 183 2.39 5.99 8.69
N ALA A 184 2.31 6.32 9.98
CA ALA A 184 1.22 5.93 10.85
C ALA A 184 -0.11 6.49 10.37
N ALA A 185 -0.14 7.79 10.00
CA ALA A 185 -1.33 8.44 9.47
C ALA A 185 -1.80 7.80 8.16
N CYS A 186 -0.89 7.49 7.22
CA CYS A 186 -1.23 6.74 6.01
C CYS A 186 -1.89 5.39 6.32
N SER A 187 -1.31 4.60 7.25
CA SER A 187 -1.85 3.28 7.61
C SER A 187 -3.21 3.38 8.32
N TYR A 188 -3.39 4.41 9.16
CA TYR A 188 -4.66 4.68 9.82
C TYR A 188 -5.77 4.98 8.81
N MET A 189 -5.53 5.85 7.83
CA MET A 189 -6.52 6.18 6.79
C MET A 189 -6.99 4.94 6.03
N GLU A 190 -6.05 4.09 5.61
CA GLU A 190 -6.40 2.86 4.91
C GLU A 190 -7.18 1.88 5.79
N ALA A 191 -6.74 1.69 7.04
CA ALA A 191 -7.43 0.85 8.00
C ALA A 191 -8.88 1.32 8.21
N HIS A 192 -9.07 2.64 8.32
CA HIS A 192 -10.36 3.23 8.58
C HIS A 192 -11.30 3.20 7.37
N ILE A 193 -10.78 3.36 6.16
CA ILE A 193 -11.56 3.15 4.93
C ILE A 193 -12.01 1.68 4.81
N LEU A 194 -11.12 0.74 5.14
CA LEU A 194 -11.41 -0.69 5.09
C LEU A 194 -12.45 -1.14 6.11
N SER A 195 -12.37 -0.62 7.34
CA SER A 195 -13.34 -0.92 8.40
C SER A 195 -14.75 -0.46 8.03
N ASN A 196 -14.85 0.61 7.24
CA ASN A 196 -16.09 1.12 6.66
C ASN A 196 -16.48 0.43 5.33
N GLY A 197 -15.83 -0.68 4.98
CA GLY A 197 -16.23 -1.54 3.87
C GLY A 197 -15.72 -1.12 2.49
N SER A 198 -14.99 -0.01 2.39
CA SER A 198 -14.42 0.47 1.12
C SER A 198 -12.97 0.03 0.93
N ILE A 199 -12.51 -0.13 -0.31
CA ILE A 199 -11.09 -0.40 -0.59
C ILE A 199 -10.33 0.93 -0.68
N PRO A 200 -9.22 1.11 0.05
CA PRO A 200 -8.40 2.31 -0.03
C PRO A 200 -7.80 2.48 -1.42
N MET A 201 -7.88 3.70 -1.94
CA MET A 201 -7.34 4.08 -3.24
C MET A 201 -6.39 5.25 -3.03
N PRO A 202 -5.07 5.05 -3.13
CA PRO A 202 -4.09 6.04 -2.65
C PRO A 202 -4.24 7.46 -3.21
N SER A 203 -4.57 7.61 -4.50
CA SER A 203 -4.80 8.93 -5.11
C SER A 203 -6.11 9.59 -4.70
N HIS A 204 -7.02 8.83 -4.08
CA HIS A 204 -8.34 9.27 -3.62
C HIS A 204 -8.47 9.21 -2.10
N ILE A 205 -7.41 8.89 -1.37
CA ILE A 205 -7.49 8.54 0.05
C ILE A 205 -8.15 9.64 0.87
N LEU A 206 -7.82 10.92 0.62
CA LEU A 206 -8.43 12.05 1.33
C LEU A 206 -9.90 12.24 0.92
N ALA A 207 -10.23 12.09 -0.36
CA ALA A 207 -11.63 12.12 -0.81
C ALA A 207 -12.46 11.03 -0.14
N GLN A 208 -11.94 9.80 -0.06
CA GLN A 208 -12.58 8.70 0.64
C GLN A 208 -12.74 8.99 2.14
N MET A 209 -11.72 9.54 2.80
CA MET A 209 -11.78 9.92 4.21
C MET A 209 -12.86 10.98 4.47
N ARG A 210 -13.04 11.96 3.57
CA ARG A 210 -14.07 13.00 3.69
C ARG A 210 -15.49 12.45 3.58
N MET A 211 -15.69 11.30 2.96
CA MET A 211 -17.00 10.63 2.85
C MET A 211 -17.41 9.87 4.13
N LEU A 212 -16.51 9.74 5.10
CA LEU A 212 -16.74 8.98 6.34
C LEU A 212 -17.18 9.94 7.44
N SER A 213 -18.28 9.60 8.13
CA SER A 213 -18.94 10.48 9.10
C SER A 213 -18.33 10.48 10.51
N ASP A 214 -17.39 9.57 10.81
CA ASP A 214 -16.97 9.21 12.17
C ASP A 214 -15.49 9.51 12.49
N ILE A 215 -14.82 10.36 11.71
CA ILE A 215 -13.37 10.58 11.81
C ILE A 215 -13.03 11.94 12.38
N ASN A 216 -12.10 11.95 13.33
CA ASN A 216 -11.31 13.14 13.65
C ASN A 216 -10.29 13.41 12.52
N THR A 217 -10.77 13.94 11.40
CA THR A 217 -9.96 14.19 10.20
C THR A 217 -8.82 15.14 10.50
N SER A 218 -9.05 16.12 11.38
CA SER A 218 -8.06 17.14 11.76
C SER A 218 -6.76 16.55 12.32
N THR A 219 -6.84 15.55 13.21
CA THR A 219 -5.65 14.94 13.80
C THR A 219 -4.86 14.18 12.74
N ILE A 220 -5.55 13.45 11.84
CA ILE A 220 -4.89 12.69 10.78
C ILE A 220 -4.23 13.61 9.74
N THR A 221 -4.89 14.71 9.39
CA THR A 221 -4.33 15.71 8.46
C THR A 221 -3.12 16.43 9.05
N GLU A 222 -3.13 16.71 10.36
CA GLU A 222 -1.99 17.30 11.09
C GLU A 222 -0.82 16.30 11.18
N CYS A 223 -1.09 15.01 11.48
CA CYS A 223 -0.05 13.97 11.48
C CYS A 223 0.63 13.78 10.11
N LEU A 224 -0.07 14.05 9.01
CA LEU A 224 0.51 14.04 7.66
C LEU A 224 1.30 15.33 7.34
N GLY A 225 1.01 16.43 8.02
CA GLY A 225 1.53 17.77 7.71
C GLY A 225 0.90 18.37 6.46
N LEU A 226 -0.41 18.17 6.24
CA LEU A 226 -1.09 18.63 5.02
C LEU A 226 -1.17 20.16 4.92
N GLU A 227 -1.09 20.87 6.03
CA GLU A 227 -1.06 22.34 6.11
C GLU A 227 0.15 22.95 5.39
N HIS A 228 1.19 22.16 5.15
CA HIS A 228 2.37 22.58 4.40
C HIS A 228 2.29 22.26 2.89
N ALA A 229 1.23 21.60 2.44
CA ALA A 229 1.04 21.24 1.04
C ALA A 229 0.61 22.46 0.21
N ASN A 230 1.49 22.89 -0.67
CA ASN A 230 1.25 23.96 -1.64
C ASN A 230 1.98 23.63 -2.94
N ARG A 231 1.76 24.43 -3.99
CA ARG A 231 2.35 24.22 -5.32
C ARG A 231 3.86 23.98 -5.26
N SER A 232 4.59 24.79 -4.49
CA SER A 232 6.05 24.75 -4.41
C SER A 232 6.55 23.56 -3.61
N SER A 233 5.91 23.23 -2.48
CA SER A 233 6.29 22.07 -1.66
C SER A 233 5.99 20.76 -2.37
N VAL A 234 4.82 20.62 -3.02
CA VAL A 234 4.45 19.43 -3.80
C VAL A 234 5.38 19.24 -4.99
N ALA A 235 5.72 20.30 -5.74
CA ALA A 235 6.65 20.20 -6.87
C ALA A 235 8.07 19.76 -6.42
N ARG A 236 8.51 20.19 -5.23
CA ARG A 236 9.78 19.75 -4.65
C ARG A 236 9.71 18.30 -4.19
N ALA A 237 8.63 17.94 -3.51
CA ALA A 237 8.39 16.59 -3.02
C ALA A 237 8.31 15.58 -4.17
N MET A 238 7.63 15.93 -5.25
CA MET A 238 7.54 15.13 -6.47
C MET A 238 8.90 14.89 -7.10
N ARG A 239 9.74 15.94 -7.24
CA ARG A 239 11.09 15.78 -7.79
C ARG A 239 11.90 14.80 -6.95
N ALA A 240 11.92 14.97 -5.62
CA ALA A 240 12.62 14.06 -4.73
C ALA A 240 12.08 12.62 -4.83
N LEU A 241 10.76 12.43 -4.87
CA LEU A 241 10.16 11.11 -5.07
C LEU A 241 10.60 10.47 -6.39
N MET A 242 10.65 11.23 -7.49
CA MET A 242 11.13 10.69 -8.78
C MET A 242 12.59 10.24 -8.70
N HIS A 243 13.45 10.94 -7.95
CA HIS A 243 14.83 10.49 -7.69
C HIS A 243 14.86 9.18 -6.90
N ILE A 244 14.07 9.05 -5.83
CA ILE A 244 13.95 7.83 -5.03
C ILE A 244 13.57 6.65 -5.92
N LEU A 245 12.52 6.80 -6.72
CA LEU A 245 12.01 5.71 -7.56
C LEU A 245 12.98 5.34 -8.69
N ALA A 246 13.73 6.31 -9.24
CA ALA A 246 14.72 6.07 -10.28
C ALA A 246 15.96 5.32 -9.75
N ALA A 247 16.45 5.69 -8.56
CA ALA A 247 17.69 5.13 -7.99
C ALA A 247 17.54 3.69 -7.51
N SER A 248 16.33 3.28 -7.16
CA SER A 248 16.11 2.12 -6.30
C SER A 248 15.74 0.82 -7.01
N ASN A 249 15.68 0.81 -8.36
CA ASN A 249 15.05 -0.25 -9.17
C ASN A 249 13.67 -0.67 -8.63
N TYR A 250 13.02 0.21 -7.86
CA TYR A 250 11.82 -0.10 -7.09
C TYR A 250 10.61 -0.30 -8.00
N SER A 251 10.62 0.30 -9.18
CA SER A 251 9.49 0.37 -10.08
C SER A 251 9.91 0.35 -11.53
N SER A 252 9.10 -0.28 -12.38
CA SER A 252 9.26 -0.16 -13.82
C SER A 252 9.09 1.29 -14.26
N ARG A 253 9.65 1.65 -15.42
CA ARG A 253 9.47 2.99 -16.01
C ARG A 253 7.99 3.38 -16.13
N LEU A 254 7.11 2.42 -16.39
CA LEU A 254 5.66 2.62 -16.47
C LEU A 254 5.04 2.87 -15.10
N ALA A 255 5.44 2.14 -14.05
CA ALA A 255 4.99 2.41 -12.68
C ALA A 255 5.38 3.82 -12.23
N MET A 256 6.61 4.26 -12.52
CA MET A 256 7.04 5.65 -12.28
C MET A 256 6.21 6.67 -13.07
N ALA A 257 5.87 6.36 -14.33
CA ALA A 257 5.01 7.21 -15.14
C ALA A 257 3.60 7.36 -14.56
N VAL A 258 3.02 6.29 -14.01
CA VAL A 258 1.72 6.34 -13.31
C VAL A 258 1.78 7.28 -12.10
N VAL A 259 2.81 7.13 -11.24
CA VAL A 259 2.99 7.99 -10.07
C VAL A 259 3.13 9.45 -10.49
N ARG A 260 3.98 9.73 -11.48
CA ARG A 260 4.19 11.08 -12.04
C ARG A 260 2.90 11.69 -12.55
N LYS A 261 2.19 10.99 -13.45
CA LYS A 261 0.94 11.48 -14.06
C LYS A 261 -0.10 11.81 -12.98
N LYS A 262 -0.25 10.98 -11.95
CA LYS A 262 -1.19 11.23 -10.84
C LYS A 262 -0.85 12.49 -10.05
N VAL A 263 0.43 12.69 -9.69
CA VAL A 263 0.85 13.89 -8.95
C VAL A 263 0.69 15.15 -9.79
N GLU A 264 1.04 15.09 -11.08
CA GLU A 264 0.85 16.20 -12.03
C GLU A 264 -0.62 16.57 -12.18
N TYR A 265 -1.50 15.59 -12.37
CA TYR A 265 -2.95 15.80 -12.48
C TYR A 265 -3.53 16.43 -11.21
N LEU A 266 -3.24 15.88 -10.03
CA LEU A 266 -3.72 16.44 -8.77
C LEU A 266 -3.22 17.89 -8.60
N SER A 267 -1.97 18.16 -8.98
CA SER A 267 -1.40 19.51 -8.92
C SER A 267 -2.03 20.49 -9.92
N SER A 268 -2.36 20.03 -11.14
CA SER A 268 -3.03 20.88 -12.14
C SER A 268 -4.47 21.20 -11.76
N MET A 269 -5.12 20.31 -11.00
CA MET A 269 -6.45 20.54 -10.43
C MET A 269 -6.43 21.35 -9.12
N GLY A 270 -5.26 21.82 -8.67
CA GLY A 270 -5.12 22.58 -7.42
C GLY A 270 -5.25 21.73 -6.15
N MET A 271 -5.28 20.40 -6.27
CA MET A 271 -5.46 19.45 -5.17
C MET A 271 -4.13 19.11 -4.49
N TYR A 272 -3.44 20.13 -3.97
CA TYR A 272 -2.08 19.98 -3.43
C TYR A 272 -2.00 19.06 -2.20
N THR A 273 -3.02 19.08 -1.33
CA THR A 273 -3.10 18.20 -0.15
C THR A 273 -3.27 16.74 -0.56
N ASP A 274 -4.14 16.46 -1.53
CA ASP A 274 -4.34 15.12 -2.10
C ASP A 274 -3.08 14.62 -2.82
N ALA A 275 -2.40 15.49 -3.59
CA ALA A 275 -1.11 15.17 -4.23
C ALA A 275 -0.03 14.81 -3.20
N TYR A 276 0.07 15.60 -2.13
CA TYR A 276 1.04 15.38 -1.07
C TYR A 276 0.75 14.11 -0.26
N ALA A 277 -0.51 13.84 0.10
CA ALA A 277 -0.91 12.60 0.75
C ALA A 277 -0.55 11.37 -0.10
N TYR A 278 -0.76 11.45 -1.42
CA TYR A 278 -0.36 10.40 -2.35
C TYR A 278 1.17 10.21 -2.39
N ILE A 279 1.97 11.28 -2.36
CA ILE A 279 3.44 11.19 -2.26
C ILE A 279 3.86 10.48 -0.97
N CYS A 280 3.31 10.89 0.19
CA CYS A 280 3.59 10.26 1.48
C CYS A 280 3.27 8.76 1.47
N TYR A 281 2.15 8.37 0.86
CA TYR A 281 1.81 6.97 0.65
C TYR A 281 2.89 6.22 -0.15
N ILE A 282 3.32 6.76 -1.30
CA ILE A 282 4.33 6.10 -2.14
C ILE A 282 5.68 6.00 -1.41
N CYS A 283 6.10 7.04 -0.70
CA CYS A 283 7.31 7.00 0.12
C CYS A 283 7.26 5.94 1.22
N ARG A 284 6.10 5.78 1.89
CA ARG A 284 5.91 4.70 2.87
C ARG A 284 6.03 3.33 2.21
N GLU A 285 5.35 3.12 1.07
CA GLU A 285 5.43 1.84 0.35
C GLU A 285 6.84 1.53 -0.16
N PHE A 286 7.61 2.56 -0.50
CA PHE A 286 9.03 2.43 -0.81
C PHE A 286 9.84 1.89 0.36
N VAL A 287 9.70 2.50 1.54
CA VAL A 287 10.42 2.06 2.75
C VAL A 287 9.99 0.65 3.19
N LYS A 288 8.67 0.37 3.15
CA LYS A 288 8.13 -0.97 3.47
C LYS A 288 8.71 -2.06 2.58
N SER A 289 8.85 -1.82 1.27
CA SER A 289 9.39 -2.85 0.36
C SER A 289 10.85 -3.19 0.62
N LYS A 290 11.61 -2.27 1.23
CA LYS A 290 13.00 -2.49 1.60
C LYS A 290 13.14 -3.25 2.92
N GLY A 291 12.04 -3.51 3.64
CA GLY A 291 12.03 -4.19 4.93
C GLY A 291 12.81 -3.42 6.01
N ILE A 292 12.83 -2.09 5.91
CA ILE A 292 13.58 -1.22 6.82
C ILE A 292 12.87 -1.19 8.18
N SER A 293 13.63 -1.54 9.23
CA SER A 293 13.18 -1.47 10.62
C SER A 293 13.48 -0.10 11.24
N ILE A 294 12.84 0.15 12.39
CA ILE A 294 13.05 1.34 13.22
C ILE A 294 14.54 1.56 13.58
N GLY A 295 15.00 2.80 13.56
CA GLY A 295 16.38 3.19 13.85
C GLY A 295 17.37 2.93 12.71
N TYR A 296 16.88 2.48 11.55
CA TYR A 296 17.70 2.21 10.37
C TYR A 296 17.29 3.05 9.16
N LEU A 297 16.30 3.93 9.29
CA LEU A 297 15.85 4.77 8.19
C LEU A 297 16.97 5.69 7.71
N GLY A 298 17.72 6.30 8.63
CA GLY A 298 18.88 7.14 8.30
C GLY A 298 20.04 6.43 7.60
N ARG A 299 19.98 5.10 7.43
CA ARG A 299 21.04 4.32 6.77
C ARG A 299 20.77 4.02 5.31
N ILE A 300 19.60 4.40 4.78
CA ILE A 300 19.30 4.16 3.38
C ILE A 300 19.85 5.28 2.50
N PRO A 301 20.36 4.97 1.30
CA PRO A 301 20.89 5.99 0.39
C PRO A 301 19.87 7.10 0.05
N GLU A 302 18.59 6.76 0.05
CA GLU A 302 17.50 7.67 -0.30
C GLU A 302 16.98 8.52 0.86
N TYR A 303 17.60 8.47 2.05
CA TYR A 303 17.08 9.13 3.27
C TYR A 303 16.88 10.64 3.10
N ASP A 304 17.86 11.36 2.54
CA ASP A 304 17.76 12.80 2.31
C ASP A 304 16.63 13.14 1.34
N MET A 305 16.47 12.32 0.28
CA MET A 305 15.39 12.49 -0.67
C MET A 305 14.03 12.17 -0.04
N LEU A 306 13.93 11.18 0.85
CA LEU A 306 12.72 10.90 1.61
C LEU A 306 12.37 12.08 2.53
N SER A 307 13.37 12.69 3.17
CA SER A 307 13.20 13.88 3.99
C SER A 307 12.59 15.03 3.20
N ILE A 308 13.06 15.25 1.97
CA ILE A 308 12.49 16.27 1.08
C ILE A 308 11.09 15.86 0.58
N ALA A 309 10.91 14.60 0.16
CA ALA A 309 9.65 14.11 -0.41
C ALA A 309 8.49 14.17 0.57
N MET A 310 8.75 13.88 1.85
CA MET A 310 7.75 13.89 2.91
C MET A 310 7.86 15.09 3.84
N ASN A 311 8.61 16.13 3.43
CA ASN A 311 8.82 17.37 4.19
C ASN A 311 9.12 17.12 5.68
N LEU A 312 10.01 16.18 5.99
CA LEU A 312 10.20 15.65 7.36
C LEU A 312 10.73 16.69 8.35
N SER A 313 11.38 17.74 7.85
CA SER A 313 11.86 18.86 8.66
C SER A 313 10.75 19.82 9.12
N SER A 314 9.58 19.77 8.48
CA SER A 314 8.43 20.57 8.90
C SER A 314 7.80 19.93 10.14
N ASP A 315 7.91 20.64 11.26
CA ASP A 315 7.19 20.36 12.51
C ASP A 315 7.66 19.17 13.38
N HIS A 316 8.97 19.07 13.60
CA HIS A 316 9.51 18.06 14.52
C HIS A 316 9.12 18.27 16.00
N LEU A 317 8.76 19.50 16.39
CA LEU A 317 8.42 19.85 17.78
C LEU A 317 7.05 19.30 18.21
N HIS A 318 6.12 19.07 17.28
CA HIS A 318 4.80 18.53 17.58
C HIS A 318 4.68 17.02 17.34
N THR A 319 5.70 16.37 16.77
CA THR A 319 5.70 14.94 16.43
C THR A 319 5.26 14.05 17.61
N SER A 320 5.85 14.22 18.78
CA SER A 320 5.55 13.38 19.95
C SER A 320 4.10 13.53 20.43
N ARG A 321 3.60 14.77 20.48
CA ARG A 321 2.20 15.07 20.85
C ARG A 321 1.22 14.46 19.85
N LEU A 322 1.50 14.58 18.55
CA LEU A 322 0.65 14.04 17.49
C LEU A 322 0.66 12.52 17.46
N ALA A 323 1.83 11.93 17.68
CA ALA A 323 1.99 10.50 17.82
C ALA A 323 1.17 9.95 18.98
N ASP A 324 1.19 10.59 20.16
CA ASP A 324 0.38 10.18 21.31
C ASP A 324 -1.13 10.23 21.01
N LYS A 325 -1.61 11.32 20.40
CA LYS A 325 -3.00 11.42 19.93
C LYS A 325 -3.37 10.30 18.96
N LEU A 326 -2.49 10.00 18.00
CA LEU A 326 -2.73 8.94 17.02
C LEU A 326 -2.70 7.54 17.66
N VAL A 327 -1.83 7.30 18.64
CA VAL A 327 -1.81 6.08 19.46
C VAL A 327 -3.15 5.89 20.17
N ALA A 328 -3.68 6.95 20.80
CA ALA A 328 -4.99 6.90 21.46
C ALA A 328 -6.12 6.56 20.47
N LEU A 329 -6.12 7.18 19.28
CA LEU A 329 -7.07 6.86 18.21
C LEU A 329 -6.96 5.40 17.74
N CYS A 330 -5.74 4.88 17.59
CA CYS A 330 -5.52 3.48 17.20
C CYS A 330 -6.05 2.52 18.27
N LYS A 331 -5.79 2.77 19.56
CA LYS A 331 -6.29 1.95 20.69
C LYS A 331 -7.82 1.93 20.71
N ALA A 332 -8.45 3.11 20.60
CA ALA A 332 -9.91 3.21 20.59
C ALA A 332 -10.54 2.39 19.45
N ARG A 333 -9.94 2.43 18.25
CA ARG A 333 -10.42 1.66 17.10
C ARG A 333 -10.13 0.16 17.22
N LEU A 334 -8.96 -0.23 17.72
CA LEU A 334 -8.63 -1.64 17.95
C LEU A 334 -9.60 -2.32 18.92
N ASN A 335 -10.06 -1.59 19.94
CA ASN A 335 -11.06 -2.08 20.90
C ASN A 335 -12.49 -2.15 20.33
N ALA A 336 -12.78 -1.41 19.25
CA ALA A 336 -14.11 -1.38 18.63
C ALA A 336 -14.33 -2.50 17.60
N TYR A 337 -13.26 -3.18 17.17
CA TYR A 337 -13.33 -4.29 16.23
C TYR A 337 -13.68 -5.61 16.89
#